data_AF-A0AA95HD28-F1
#
_entry.id   AF-A0AA95HD28-F1
#
_cell.length_a   1.000
_cell.length_b   1.000
_cell.length_c   1.000
_cell.angle_alpha   90.00
_cell.angle_beta   90.00
_cell.angle_gamma   90.00
#
_symmetry.space_group_name_H-M   'P 1'
#
loop_
_entity.id
_entity.type
_entity.pdbx_description
1 polymer ?
#
loop_
_entity_poly.entity_id
_entity_poly.type
_entity_poly.pdbx_seq_one_letter_code
_entity_poly.pdbx_strand_id
1 'polypeptide(L)'
;MQQTNTNGYKFQGTAAQYVLAQQIVQNWGAGGAAYLPTREYQALLRALLAQFPYRLDTNFAKLDRIAHPAIERFKTEIYAADFQGRTVGEWNRLLAKGDDASISAILAAQFGIQPNGNVVR
;
A
#
# COMPACT_ATOMS: atom_id res chain seq x y z
N MET A 1 18.03 -5.63 -0.88
CA MET A 1 17.04 -4.90 -0.07
C MET A 1 15.84 -5.80 0.14
N GLN A 2 15.75 -6.49 1.29
CA GLN A 2 14.63 -7.38 1.58
C GLN A 2 13.59 -6.62 2.39
N GLN A 3 12.33 -6.69 1.96
CA GLN A 3 11.20 -6.15 2.71
C GLN A 3 10.75 -7.22 3.71
N THR A 4 10.75 -6.89 5.00
CA THR A 4 10.41 -7.85 6.08
C THR A 4 8.98 -7.68 6.60
N ASN A 5 8.18 -6.80 6.00
CA ASN A 5 6.80 -6.53 6.38
C ASN A 5 5.88 -6.41 5.15
N THR A 6 4.75 -7.10 5.16
CA THR A 6 3.79 -7.08 4.04
C THR A 6 3.23 -5.67 3.80
N ASN A 7 3.02 -4.89 4.88
CA ASN A 7 2.48 -3.53 4.80
C ASN A 7 3.53 -2.43 4.59
N GLY A 8 4.83 -2.74 4.55
CA GLY A 8 5.85 -1.74 4.29
C GLY A 8 6.12 -0.75 5.45
N TYR A 9 5.47 -0.85 6.61
CA TYR A 9 5.66 0.09 7.74
C TYR A 9 6.64 -0.43 8.81
N LYS A 10 7.64 0.39 9.14
CA LYS A 10 8.59 0.13 10.23
C LYS A 10 8.26 1.01 11.44
N PHE A 11 8.06 0.42 12.61
CA PHE A 11 7.86 1.17 13.85
C PHE A 11 9.08 2.06 14.15
N GLN A 12 8.85 3.29 14.58
CA GLN A 12 9.88 4.29 14.92
C GLN A 12 9.68 4.90 16.32
N GLY A 13 8.77 4.32 17.12
CA GLY A 13 8.51 4.81 18.47
C GLY A 13 9.56 4.35 19.48
N THR A 14 9.43 4.86 20.70
CA THR A 14 10.24 4.43 21.84
C THR A 14 9.88 3.00 22.28
N ALA A 15 10.74 2.37 23.09
CA ALA A 15 10.44 1.07 23.67
C ALA A 15 9.13 1.08 24.50
N ALA A 16 8.86 2.16 25.23
CA ALA A 16 7.62 2.32 25.98
C ALA A 16 6.39 2.37 25.06
N GLN A 17 6.47 3.12 23.94
CA GLN A 17 5.41 3.15 22.93
C GLN A 17 5.21 1.77 22.27
N TYR A 18 6.29 1.01 22.07
CA TYR A 18 6.20 -0.33 21.50
C TYR A 18 5.42 -1.28 22.43
N VAL A 19 5.70 -1.23 23.73
CA VAL A 19 4.94 -2.00 24.73
C VAL A 19 3.45 -1.64 24.71
N LEU A 20 3.12 -0.35 24.62
CA LEU A 20 1.72 0.10 24.51
C LEU A 20 1.06 -0.43 23.23
N ALA A 21 1.75 -0.37 22.09
CA ALA A 21 1.25 -0.92 20.83
C ALA A 21 1.00 -2.43 20.93
N GLN A 22 1.88 -3.18 21.61
CA GLN A 22 1.69 -4.61 21.86
C GLN A 22 0.46 -4.90 22.72
N GLN A 23 0.24 -4.11 23.78
CA GLN A 23 -0.95 -4.24 24.63
C GLN A 23 -2.25 -4.00 23.84
N ILE A 24 -2.27 -3.01 22.94
CA ILE A 24 -3.42 -2.75 22.06
C ILE A 24 -3.73 -3.97 21.19
N VAL A 25 -2.70 -4.55 20.55
CA VAL A 25 -2.88 -5.74 19.69
C VAL A 25 -3.33 -6.95 20.49
N GLN A 26 -2.83 -7.14 21.72
CA GLN A 26 -3.27 -8.22 22.60
C GLN A 26 -4.75 -8.11 22.97
N ASN A 27 -5.27 -6.89 23.09
CA ASN A 27 -6.68 -6.63 23.38
C ASN A 27 -7.62 -6.88 22.17
N TRP A 28 -7.10 -7.17 20.98
CA TRP A 28 -7.93 -7.53 19.82
C TRP A 28 -8.44 -8.98 19.87
N GLY A 29 -8.04 -9.76 20.88
CA GLY A 29 -8.50 -11.12 21.13
C GLY A 29 -7.59 -12.21 20.56
N ALA A 30 -8.02 -13.46 20.71
CA ALA A 30 -7.27 -14.62 20.26
C ALA A 30 -7.06 -14.56 18.73
N GLY A 31 -5.80 -14.49 18.30
CA GLY A 31 -5.45 -14.37 16.89
C GLY A 31 -5.40 -12.93 16.35
N GLY A 32 -5.57 -11.90 17.18
CA GLY A 32 -5.47 -10.49 16.74
C GLY A 32 -4.12 -10.10 16.12
N ALA A 33 -3.05 -10.82 16.45
CA ALA A 33 -1.74 -10.65 15.80
C ALA A 33 -1.63 -11.32 14.42
N ALA A 34 -2.56 -12.21 14.06
CA ALA A 34 -2.63 -12.80 12.74
C ALA A 34 -3.28 -11.82 11.75
N TYR A 35 -2.68 -11.68 10.58
CA TYR A 35 -3.21 -10.80 9.55
C TYR A 35 -4.54 -11.31 8.99
N LEU A 36 -5.52 -10.42 8.82
CA LEU A 36 -6.78 -10.70 8.15
C LEU A 36 -7.13 -9.59 7.12
N PRO A 37 -7.63 -9.93 5.92
CA PRO A 37 -8.05 -8.94 4.93
C PRO A 37 -9.45 -8.35 5.20
N THR A 38 -10.10 -8.66 6.33
CA THR A 38 -11.46 -8.21 6.63
C THR A 38 -11.53 -6.71 6.95
N ARG A 39 -12.67 -6.09 6.65
CA ARG A 39 -12.86 -4.63 6.84
C ARG A 39 -12.61 -4.21 8.29
N GLU A 40 -13.08 -5.02 9.22
CA GLU A 40 -13.00 -4.80 10.67
C GLU A 40 -11.53 -4.83 11.13
N TYR A 41 -10.78 -5.84 10.69
CA TYR A 41 -9.36 -5.94 11.01
C TYR A 41 -8.56 -4.78 10.39
N GLN A 42 -8.84 -4.42 9.14
CA GLN A 42 -8.18 -3.30 8.48
C GLN A 42 -8.50 -1.95 9.16
N ALA A 43 -9.69 -1.79 9.76
CA ALA A 43 -10.01 -0.63 10.58
C ALA A 43 -9.16 -0.57 11.88
N LEU A 44 -9.03 -1.69 12.60
CA LEU A 44 -8.17 -1.80 13.79
C LEU A 44 -6.70 -1.48 13.47
N LEU A 45 -6.20 -2.04 12.37
CA LEU A 45 -4.83 -1.82 11.91
C LEU A 45 -4.58 -0.34 11.56
N ARG A 46 -5.51 0.32 10.86
CA ARG A 46 -5.42 1.76 10.57
C ARG A 46 -5.41 2.61 11.84
N ALA A 47 -6.25 2.26 12.82
CA ALA A 47 -6.28 2.95 14.10
C ALA A 47 -4.95 2.80 14.86
N LEU A 48 -4.33 1.62 14.84
CA LEU A 48 -3.01 1.39 15.44
C LEU A 48 -1.91 2.20 14.74
N LEU A 49 -1.89 2.17 13.40
CA LEU A 49 -0.89 2.89 12.60
C LEU A 49 -0.96 4.42 12.80
N ALA A 50 -2.15 4.96 13.10
CA ALA A 50 -2.32 6.38 13.39
C ALA A 50 -1.84 6.79 14.80
N GLN A 51 -1.76 5.86 15.75
CA GLN A 51 -1.44 6.15 17.15
C GLN A 51 0.07 6.21 17.44
N PHE A 52 0.89 5.56 16.63
CA PHE A 52 2.33 5.47 16.87
C PHE A 52 3.12 5.92 15.65
N PRO A 53 4.36 6.39 15.84
CA PRO A 53 5.21 6.77 14.72
C PRO A 53 5.64 5.54 13.94
N TYR A 54 5.22 5.47 12.69
CA TYR A 54 5.69 4.50 11.70
C TYR A 54 6.36 5.21 10.54
N ARG A 55 7.37 4.56 9.98
CA ARG A 55 8.00 4.96 8.73
C ARG A 55 7.56 4.03 7.62
N LEU A 56 7.03 4.58 6.53
CA LEU A 56 6.88 3.82 5.30
C LEU A 56 8.28 3.49 4.75
N ASP A 57 8.59 2.20 4.70
CA ASP A 57 9.88 1.62 4.38
C ASP A 57 9.79 0.69 3.15
N THR A 58 8.87 1.03 2.23
CA THR A 58 8.82 0.40 0.91
C THR A 58 10.10 0.70 0.15
N ASN A 59 10.52 -0.21 -0.74
CA ASN A 59 11.67 0.03 -1.62
C ASN A 59 11.46 1.31 -2.44
N PHE A 60 10.21 1.62 -2.83
CA PHE A 60 9.86 2.87 -3.50
C PHE A 60 10.13 4.12 -2.64
N ALA A 61 9.65 4.15 -1.40
CA ALA A 61 9.91 5.27 -0.48
C ALA A 61 11.39 5.42 -0.11
N LYS A 62 12.18 4.33 -0.20
CA LYS A 62 13.65 4.40 -0.06
C LYS A 62 14.31 5.07 -1.26
N LEU A 63 13.82 4.83 -2.49
CA LEU A 63 14.36 5.48 -3.69
C LEU A 63 14.22 7.00 -3.62
N ASP A 64 13.12 7.52 -3.08
CA ASP A 64 12.91 8.98 -2.90
C ASP A 64 13.94 9.61 -1.96
N ARG A 65 14.47 8.87 -0.99
CA ARG A 65 15.47 9.38 -0.02
C ARG A 65 16.88 9.45 -0.57
N ILE A 66 17.22 8.67 -1.59
CA ILE A 66 18.57 8.65 -2.16
C ILE A 66 18.82 9.94 -2.96
N ALA A 67 17.75 10.57 -3.49
CA ALA A 67 17.80 11.82 -4.26
C ALA A 67 18.86 11.83 -5.38
N HIS A 68 19.19 10.65 -5.92
CA HIS A 68 20.23 10.49 -6.92
C HIS A 68 19.66 10.82 -8.31
N PRO A 69 20.27 11.73 -9.09
CA PRO A 69 19.70 12.18 -10.37
C PRO A 69 19.40 11.05 -11.37
N ALA A 70 20.22 10.00 -11.42
CA ALA A 70 19.97 8.86 -12.29
C ALA A 70 18.76 8.02 -11.86
N ILE A 71 18.49 7.94 -10.55
CA ILE A 71 17.32 7.23 -10.01
C ILE A 71 16.05 8.03 -10.32
N GLU A 72 16.08 9.35 -10.16
CA GLU A 72 14.94 10.21 -10.52
C GLU A 72 14.62 10.16 -12.01
N ARG A 73 15.65 10.18 -12.86
CA ARG A 73 15.48 10.02 -14.31
C ARG A 73 14.85 8.67 -14.65
N PHE A 74 15.35 7.59 -14.06
CA PHE A 74 14.78 6.26 -14.26
C PHE A 74 13.32 6.19 -13.82
N LYS A 75 12.94 6.81 -12.69
CA LYS A 75 11.53 6.89 -12.27
C LYS A 75 10.68 7.62 -13.31
N THR A 76 11.14 8.76 -13.83
CA THR A 76 10.43 9.50 -14.87
C THR A 76 10.24 8.66 -16.13
N GLU A 77 11.28 7.96 -16.58
CA GLU A 77 11.23 7.06 -17.75
C GLU A 77 10.21 5.93 -17.55
N ILE A 78 10.23 5.25 -16.39
CA ILE A 78 9.27 4.18 -16.08
C ILE A 78 7.84 4.71 -15.99
N TYR A 79 7.62 5.87 -15.36
CA TYR A 79 6.28 6.46 -15.27
C TYR A 79 5.72 6.88 -16.63
N ALA A 80 6.60 7.26 -17.57
CA ALA A 80 6.22 7.61 -18.93
C ALA A 80 6.05 6.38 -19.84
N ALA A 81 6.50 5.19 -19.42
CA ALA A 81 6.38 3.99 -20.23
C ALA A 81 4.91 3.58 -20.40
N ASP A 82 4.54 3.23 -21.63
CA ASP A 82 3.22 2.70 -21.96
C ASP A 82 3.05 1.27 -21.46
N PHE A 83 1.90 1.03 -20.83
CA PHE A 83 1.45 -0.28 -20.40
C PHE A 83 -0.06 -0.40 -20.64
N GLN A 84 -0.46 -1.28 -21.55
CA GLN A 84 -1.88 -1.57 -21.82
C GLN A 84 -2.67 -0.29 -22.15
N GLY A 85 -2.17 0.52 -23.10
CA GLY A 85 -2.86 1.70 -23.62
C GLY A 85 -2.89 2.93 -22.71
N ARG A 86 -2.17 2.91 -21.57
CA ARG A 86 -1.92 4.08 -20.70
C ARG A 86 -0.50 4.04 -20.19
N THR A 87 0.04 5.17 -19.77
CA THR A 87 1.33 5.19 -19.09
C THR A 87 1.23 4.56 -17.70
N VAL A 88 2.33 4.01 -17.19
CA VAL A 88 2.42 3.52 -15.80
C VAL A 88 2.01 4.61 -14.80
N GLY A 89 2.37 5.86 -15.08
CA GLY A 89 2.00 7.00 -14.23
C GLY A 89 0.49 7.28 -14.20
N GLU A 90 -0.22 7.14 -15.32
CA GLU A 90 -1.67 7.27 -15.38
C GLU A 90 -2.38 6.16 -14.62
N TRP A 91 -1.92 4.91 -14.77
CA TRP A 91 -2.41 3.79 -13.97
C TRP A 91 -2.23 4.04 -12.47
N ASN A 92 -1.04 4.48 -12.05
CA ASN A 92 -0.78 4.79 -10.65
C ASN A 92 -1.72 5.89 -10.13
N ARG A 93 -1.96 6.95 -10.92
CA ARG A 93 -2.89 8.03 -10.54
C ARG A 93 -4.32 7.51 -10.39
N LEU A 94 -4.80 6.69 -11.32
CA LEU A 94 -6.13 6.11 -11.29
C LEU A 94 -6.32 5.24 -10.04
N LEU A 95 -5.38 4.33 -9.76
CA LEU A 95 -5.50 3.40 -8.64
C LEU A 95 -5.30 4.07 -7.27
N ALA A 96 -4.50 5.13 -7.19
CA ALA A 96 -4.23 5.81 -5.93
C ALA A 96 -5.29 6.87 -5.56
N LYS A 97 -5.98 7.46 -6.55
CA LYS A 97 -6.87 8.62 -6.33
C LYS A 97 -8.24 8.53 -6.99
N GLY A 98 -8.47 7.54 -7.87
CA GLY A 98 -9.77 7.33 -8.49
C GLY A 98 -10.80 6.80 -7.51
N ASP A 99 -12.07 7.09 -7.75
CA ASP A 99 -13.17 6.44 -7.04
C ASP A 99 -13.41 5.02 -7.59
N ASP A 100 -14.06 4.19 -6.78
CA ASP A 100 -14.31 2.77 -7.11
C ASP A 100 -15.08 2.57 -8.42
N ALA A 101 -16.00 3.50 -8.77
CA ALA A 101 -16.76 3.39 -10.00
C ALA A 101 -15.88 3.66 -11.23
N SER A 102 -15.07 4.71 -11.18
CA SER A 102 -14.08 5.03 -12.21
C SER A 102 -13.05 3.91 -12.40
N ILE A 103 -12.53 3.36 -11.31
CA ILE A 103 -11.57 2.25 -11.34
C ILE A 103 -12.24 1.01 -11.96
N SER A 104 -13.43 0.64 -11.50
CA SER A 104 -14.16 -0.53 -11.99
C SER A 104 -14.49 -0.42 -13.48
N ALA A 105 -14.94 0.74 -13.94
CA ALA A 105 -15.26 0.96 -15.34
C ALA A 105 -14.03 0.79 -16.25
N ILE A 106 -12.88 1.31 -15.84
CA ILE A 106 -11.64 1.21 -16.63
C ILE A 106 -11.09 -0.23 -16.61
N LEU A 107 -11.10 -0.90 -15.45
CA LEU A 107 -10.65 -2.29 -15.36
C LEU A 107 -11.55 -3.23 -16.18
N ALA A 108 -12.86 -3.00 -16.19
CA ALA A 108 -13.79 -3.75 -17.02
C ALA A 108 -13.54 -3.51 -18.52
N ALA A 109 -13.37 -2.25 -18.94
CA ALA A 109 -13.15 -1.91 -20.34
C ALA A 109 -11.79 -2.40 -20.87
N GLN A 110 -10.73 -2.30 -20.07
CA GLN A 110 -9.36 -2.59 -20.51
C GLN A 110 -8.99 -4.07 -20.35
N PHE A 111 -9.51 -4.73 -19.31
CA PHE A 111 -9.09 -6.07 -18.91
C PHE A 111 -10.25 -7.07 -18.72
N GLY A 112 -11.51 -6.65 -18.89
CA GLY A 112 -12.67 -7.52 -18.66
C GLY A 112 -12.88 -7.88 -17.18
N ILE A 113 -12.26 -7.15 -16.25
CA ILE A 113 -12.34 -7.42 -14.81
C ILE A 113 -13.59 -6.74 -14.24
N GLN A 114 -14.50 -7.54 -13.69
CA GLN A 114 -15.71 -7.05 -13.05
C GLN A 114 -15.50 -6.75 -11.55
N PRO A 115 -16.37 -5.94 -10.91
CA PRO A 115 -16.26 -5.57 -9.49
C PRO A 115 -16.24 -6.76 -8.51
N ASN A 116 -16.80 -7.90 -8.92
CA ASN A 116 -16.78 -9.15 -8.16
C ASN A 116 -15.47 -9.96 -8.32
N GLY A 117 -14.50 -9.44 -9.09
CA GLY A 117 -13.23 -10.11 -9.38
C GLY A 117 -13.30 -11.13 -10.53
N ASN A 118 -14.45 -11.31 -11.17
CA ASN A 118 -14.57 -12.21 -12.33
C ASN A 118 -13.95 -11.56 -13.58
N VAL A 119 -13.17 -12.35 -14.32
CA VAL A 119 -12.62 -11.96 -15.62
C VAL A 119 -13.49 -12.60 -16.70
N VAL A 120 -14.22 -11.78 -17.46
CA VAL A 120 -14.96 -12.29 -18.62
C VAL A 120 -13.98 -12.37 -19.79
N ARG A 121 -13.73 -13.58 -20.29
CA ARG A 121 -12.90 -13.85 -21.47
C ARG A 121 -13.63 -13.55 -22.76
#